data_AF-A0A151QPF3-F1
#
_entry.id   AF-A0A151QPF3-F1
#
_cell.length_a   1.000
_cell.length_b   1.000
_cell.length_c   1.000
_cell.angle_alpha   90.00
_cell.angle_beta   90.00
_cell.angle_gamma   90.00
#
_symmetry.space_group_name_H-M   'P 1'
#
loop_
_entity.id
_entity.type
_entity.pdbx_description
1 polymer ?
#
loop_
_entity_poly.entity_id
_entity_poly.type
_entity_poly.pdbx_seq_one_letter_code
_entity_poly.pdbx_strand_id
1 'polypeptide(L)'
;RCMLSIFSDFLDNCIEVFMDDFTIYGSSFDTCLDNLDRVLNRCIETNLVLNFEKCHFMVEQGIILGHIISSKGIEVDPAKVSVIS
;
A
#
# COMPACT_ATOMS: atom_id res chain seq x y z
N ARG A 1 -15.48 3.59 1.64
CA ARG A 1 -15.61 5.01 2.07
C ARG A 1 -14.98 5.28 3.45
N CYS A 2 -15.08 4.36 4.42
CA CYS A 2 -14.47 4.54 5.74
C CYS A 2 -12.93 4.64 5.69
N MET A 3 -12.25 3.76 4.95
CA MET A 3 -10.79 3.78 4.79
C MET A 3 -10.25 5.13 4.27
N LEU A 4 -10.87 5.68 3.22
CA LEU A 4 -10.51 7.00 2.70
C LEU A 4 -10.69 8.12 3.73
N SER A 5 -11.69 8.02 4.61
CA SER A 5 -11.92 8.99 5.68
C SER A 5 -10.95 8.84 6.85
N ILE A 6 -10.43 7.64 7.11
CA ILE A 6 -9.46 7.37 8.18
C ILE A 6 -8.08 7.88 7.77
N PHE A 7 -7.73 7.74 6.49
CA PHE A 7 -6.42 8.08 5.97
C PHE A 7 -6.39 9.37 5.14
N SER A 8 -7.46 10.17 5.17
CA SER A 8 -7.59 11.39 4.35
C SER A 8 -6.40 12.34 4.47
N ASP A 9 -5.80 12.41 5.66
CA ASP A 9 -4.67 13.30 5.96
C ASP A 9 -3.35 12.82 5.34
N PHE A 10 -3.28 11.54 4.96
CA PHE A 10 -2.09 10.87 4.46
C PHE A 10 -2.17 10.59 2.95
N LEU A 11 -3.37 10.64 2.36
CA LEU A 11 -3.61 10.40 0.93
C LEU A 11 -2.71 11.29 0.07
N ASP A 12 -2.23 10.73 -1.04
CA ASP A 12 -1.34 11.34 -2.03
C ASP A 12 0.04 11.81 -1.50
N ASN A 13 0.28 11.75 -0.20
CA ASN A 13 1.58 12.10 0.41
C ASN A 13 2.42 10.86 0.73
N CYS A 14 1.83 9.89 1.43
CA CYS A 14 2.55 8.70 1.88
C CYS A 14 1.73 7.41 1.87
N ILE A 15 0.43 7.49 1.59
CA ILE A 15 -0.45 6.34 1.50
C ILE A 15 -1.32 6.42 0.25
N GLU A 16 -1.54 5.28 -0.39
CA GLU A 16 -2.52 5.10 -1.44
C GLU A 16 -3.52 4.03 -1.01
N VAL A 17 -4.82 4.33 -1.08
CA VAL A 17 -5.87 3.48 -0.54
C VAL A 17 -6.71 2.91 -1.68
N PHE A 18 -6.82 1.58 -1.74
CA PHE A 18 -7.60 0.84 -2.72
C PHE A 18 -8.56 -0.12 -2.05
N MET A 19 -9.84 0.27 -1.98
CA MET A 19 -10.91 -0.52 -1.36
C MET A 19 -10.55 -0.95 0.08
N ASP A 20 -10.12 -2.21 0.25
CA ASP A 20 -9.80 -2.85 1.52
C ASP A 20 -8.28 -2.90 1.79
N ASP A 21 -7.46 -2.60 0.79
CA ASP A 21 -6.00 -2.58 0.89
C ASP A 21 -5.48 -1.14 0.83
N PHE A 22 -4.32 -0.90 1.43
CA PHE A 22 -3.59 0.35 1.29
C PHE A 22 -2.11 0.08 1.16
N THR A 23 -1.41 0.99 0.49
CA THR A 23 0.03 0.92 0.26
C THR A 23 0.68 2.16 0.80
N ILE A 24 1.80 1.97 1.49
CA ILE A 24 2.59 3.04 2.06
C ILE A 24 3.85 3.16 1.21
N TYR A 25 4.19 4.38 0.81
CA TYR A 25 5.34 4.64 -0.03
C TYR A 25 6.20 5.78 0.53
N GLY A 26 7.45 5.84 0.10
CA GLY A 26 8.41 6.85 0.49
C GLY A 26 9.57 6.90 -0.50
N SER A 27 10.23 8.06 -0.59
CA SER A 27 11.38 8.27 -1.48
C SER A 27 12.66 7.58 -1.00
N SER A 28 12.72 7.21 0.28
CA SER A 28 13.82 6.47 0.90
C SER A 28 13.28 5.42 1.87
N PHE A 29 14.13 4.48 2.27
CA PHE A 29 13.79 3.46 3.26
C PHE A 29 13.39 4.09 4.60
N ASP A 30 14.18 5.06 5.09
CA ASP A 30 13.91 5.76 6.35
C ASP A 30 12.59 6.55 6.29
N THR A 31 12.32 7.24 5.18
CA THR A 31 11.04 7.94 4.98
C THR A 31 9.86 6.95 4.93
N CYS A 32 10.05 5.79 4.30
CA CYS A 32 9.02 4.75 4.25
C CYS A 32 8.75 4.17 5.65
N LEU A 33 9.78 3.98 6.48
CA LEU A 33 9.63 3.57 7.88
C LEU A 33 8.85 4.59 8.71
N ASP A 34 9.19 5.88 8.59
CA ASP A 34 8.47 6.95 9.30
C ASP A 34 6.99 7.00 8.87
N ASN A 35 6.73 6.88 7.57
CA ASN A 35 5.37 6.81 7.04
C ASN A 35 4.61 5.58 7.55
N LEU A 36 5.28 4.43 7.62
CA LEU A 36 4.70 3.20 8.16
C LEU A 36 4.32 3.35 9.63
N ASP A 37 5.20 3.91 10.45
CA ASP A 37 4.92 4.16 11.87
C ASP A 37 3.69 5.06 12.05
N ARG A 38 3.61 6.16 11.29
CA ARG A 38 2.47 7.10 11.32
C ARG A 38 1.15 6.42 10.93
N VAL A 39 1.17 5.57 9.90
CA VAL A 39 -0.03 4.85 9.44
C VAL A 39 -0.45 3.78 10.44
N LEU A 40 0.50 3.05 11.03
CA LEU A 40 0.20 2.06 12.07
C LEU A 40 -0.39 2.71 13.33
N ASN A 41 0.15 3.86 13.75
CA ASN A 41 -0.41 4.64 14.86
C ASN A 41 -1.86 5.06 14.57
N ARG A 42 -2.16 5.52 13.35
CA ARG A 42 -3.55 5.82 12.94
C ARG A 42 -4.46 4.59 12.96
N CYS A 43 -3.95 3.41 12.60
CA CYS A 43 -4.71 2.16 12.70
C CYS A 43 -5.09 1.87 14.15
N ILE A 44 -4.16 2.06 15.09
CA ILE A 44 -4.40 1.87 16.52
C ILE A 44 -5.46 2.85 17.03
N GLU A 45 -5.33 4.14 16.70
CA GLU A 45 -6.29 5.19 17.11
C GLU A 45 -7.72 4.91 16.61
N THR A 46 -7.84 4.35 15.42
CA THR A 46 -9.14 4.07 14.77
C THR A 46 -9.66 2.67 15.03
N ASN A 47 -8.97 1.87 15.87
CA ASN A 47 -9.27 0.46 16.14
C ASN A 47 -9.33 -0.40 14.86
N LEU A 48 -8.51 -0.06 13.86
CA LEU A 48 -8.36 -0.84 12.64
C LEU A 48 -7.38 -1.99 12.88
N VAL A 49 -7.85 -3.22 12.71
CA VAL A 49 -7.04 -4.42 12.86
C VAL A 49 -6.52 -4.85 11.48
N LEU A 50 -5.19 -4.90 11.35
CA LEU A 50 -4.52 -5.38 10.15
C LEU A 50 -4.30 -6.89 10.22
N ASN A 51 -4.50 -7.60 9.11
CA ASN A 51 -4.14 -9.00 9.01
C ASN A 51 -2.66 -9.15 8.65
N PHE A 52 -1.83 -9.42 9.66
CA PHE A 52 -0.38 -9.54 9.48
C PHE A 52 0.02 -10.63 8.47
N GLU A 53 -0.76 -11.71 8.32
CA GLU A 53 -0.48 -12.77 7.33
C GLU A 53 -0.61 -12.29 5.89
N LYS A 54 -1.36 -11.20 5.65
CA LYS A 54 -1.58 -10.60 4.33
C LYS A 54 -0.75 -9.33 4.10
N CYS A 55 -0.16 -8.77 5.16
CA CYS A 55 0.64 -7.57 5.06
C CYS A 55 2.02 -7.88 4.49
N HIS A 56 2.40 -7.15 3.44
CA HIS A 56 3.73 -7.23 2.85
C HIS A 56 4.47 -5.94 3.20
N PHE A 57 5.51 -6.05 4.03
CA PHE A 57 6.32 -4.93 4.45
C PHE A 57 7.65 -4.97 3.71
N MET A 58 8.25 -3.80 3.46
CA MET A 58 9.68 -3.80 3.15
C MET A 58 10.01 -4.12 1.69
N VAL A 59 9.02 -4.15 0.81
CA VAL A 59 9.19 -4.74 -0.52
C VAL A 59 9.59 -3.70 -1.56
N GLU A 60 10.51 -4.07 -2.46
CA GLU A 60 10.86 -3.23 -3.62
C GLU A 60 9.76 -3.19 -4.68
N GLN A 61 8.87 -4.20 -4.67
CA GLN A 61 7.75 -4.34 -5.58
C GLN A 61 6.53 -4.97 -4.88
N GLY A 62 5.33 -4.47 -5.18
CA GLY A 62 4.07 -4.96 -4.62
C GLY A 62 3.01 -5.19 -5.72
N ILE A 63 2.03 -6.06 -5.46
CA ILE A 63 0.91 -6.29 -6.40
C ILE A 63 -0.33 -5.57 -5.88
N ILE A 64 -0.87 -4.65 -6.68
CA ILE A 64 -2.09 -3.90 -6.36
C ILE A 64 -3.03 -3.97 -7.56
N LEU A 65 -4.25 -4.46 -7.36
CA LEU A 65 -5.24 -4.69 -8.44
C LEU A 65 -4.74 -5.59 -9.59
N GLY A 66 -3.69 -6.39 -9.36
CA GLY A 66 -3.04 -7.20 -10.39
C GLY A 66 -2.09 -6.41 -11.30
N HIS A 67 -1.62 -5.25 -10.82
CA HIS A 67 -0.48 -4.53 -11.36
C HIS A 67 0.70 -4.66 -10.40
N ILE A 68 1.90 -4.83 -10.94
CA ILE A 68 3.15 -4.79 -10.19
C ILE A 68 3.56 -3.33 -10.08
N ILE A 69 3.59 -2.79 -8.86
CA ILE A 69 4.10 -1.46 -8.57
C ILE A 69 5.53 -1.61 -8.07
N SER A 70 6.45 -0.91 -8.71
CA SER A 70 7.88 -0.86 -8.34
C SER A 70 8.43 0.56 -8.49
N SER A 71 9.69 0.77 -8.10
CA SER A 71 10.41 2.02 -8.34
C SER A 71 10.49 2.44 -9.82
N LYS A 72 10.29 1.50 -10.75
CA LYS A 72 10.28 1.74 -12.20
C LYS A 72 8.92 2.20 -12.74
N GLY A 73 7.88 2.14 -11.91
CA GLY A 73 6.51 2.47 -12.28
C GLY A 73 5.54 1.30 -12.12
N ILE A 74 4.38 1.43 -12.77
CA ILE A 74 3.29 0.46 -12.75
C ILE A 74 3.44 -0.46 -13.97
N GLU A 75 3.71 -1.73 -13.73
CA GLU A 75 3.73 -2.79 -14.74
C GLU A 75 2.48 -3.67 -14.64
N VAL A 76 1.99 -4.18 -15.77
CA VAL A 76 0.88 -5.14 -15.76
C VAL A 76 1.45 -6.52 -15.39
N ASP A 77 0.81 -7.23 -14.47
CA ASP A 77 1.24 -8.57 -14.07
C ASP A 77 1.32 -9.49 -15.31
N PRO A 78 2.52 -9.99 -15.67
CA PRO A 78 2.69 -10.86 -16.83
C PRO A 78 1.88 -12.16 -16.73
N ALA A 79 1.48 -12.59 -15.53
CA ALA A 79 0.61 -13.75 -15.34
C ALA A 79 -0.82 -13.55 -15.89
N LYS A 80 -1.31 -12.31 -15.99
CA LYS A 80 -2.62 -12.01 -16.63
C LYS A 80 -2.53 -11.95 -18.16
N VAL A 81 -1.35 -11.67 -18.71
CA VAL A 81 -1.13 -11.54 -20.17
C VAL A 81 -1.08 -12.90 -20.86
N SER A 82 -0.70 -13.97 -20.16
CA SER A 82 -0.60 -15.32 -20.73
C SER A 82 -1.94 -16.04 -20.94
N VAL A 83 -3.04 -15.54 -20.36
CA VAL A 83 -4.37 -16.17 -20.46
C VAL A 83 -5.07 -15.88 -21.80
N ILE A 84 -4.51 -14.98 -22.63
CA ILE A 84 -5.07 -14.55 -23.92
C ILE A 84 -4.33 -15.15 -25.13
N SER A 85 -3.57 -16.25 -24.95
CA SER A 85 -2.98 -17.01 -26.07
C SER A 85 -3.83 -18.19 -26.50
#